data_AF-A0A9P9Z5Y2-F1
#
_entry.id   AF-A0A9P9Z5Y2-F1
#
_cell.length_a   1.000
_cell.length_b   1.000
_cell.length_c   1.000
_cell.angle_alpha   90.00
_cell.angle_beta   90.00
_cell.angle_gamma   90.00
#
_symmetry.space_group_name_H-M   'P 1'
#
loop_
_entity.id
_entity.type
_entity.pdbx_description
1 polymer ?
#
loop_
_entity_poly.entity_id
_entity_poly.type
_entity_poly.pdbx_seq_one_letter_code
_entity_poly.pdbx_strand_id
1 'polypeptide(L)'
;MTFYYRPTVTEAFSSVQYIMTEANFGWLIRSVHRWSASMMVLMMILHVFRVYLTGGFRKTPRINLGLQVWFLAVLTASFGVTGYSLPWDQIGYWAVKIVTGVPEAIPFTYFCVASSYCCIYVDALFNDT
;
A
#
# COMPACT_ATOMS: atom_id res chain seq x y z
N MET A 1 -9.63 -2.88 -12.21
CA MET A 1 -9.86 -1.42 -12.11
C MET A 1 -9.10 -0.61 -13.15
N THR A 2 -7.93 -1.06 -13.61
CA THR A 2 -7.04 -0.31 -14.50
C THR A 2 -7.64 0.10 -15.84
N PHE A 3 -8.63 -0.64 -16.37
CA PHE A 3 -9.31 -0.28 -17.62
C PHE A 3 -10.18 0.98 -17.53
N TYR A 4 -10.66 1.35 -16.33
CA TYR A 4 -11.56 2.49 -16.11
C TYR A 4 -10.95 3.61 -15.27
N TYR A 5 -9.84 3.33 -14.59
CA TYR A 5 -9.18 4.29 -13.71
C TYR A 5 -8.25 5.21 -14.50
N ARG A 6 -8.35 6.52 -14.27
CA ARG A 6 -7.47 7.52 -14.88
C ARG A 6 -6.52 8.10 -13.83
N PRO A 7 -5.20 7.91 -13.96
CA PRO A 7 -4.22 8.36 -12.97
C PRO A 7 -3.84 9.84 -13.19
N THR A 8 -4.79 10.76 -13.07
CA THR A 8 -4.55 12.20 -13.08
C THR A 8 -5.21 12.84 -11.85
N VAL A 9 -4.55 13.79 -11.19
CA VAL A 9 -5.06 14.41 -9.95
C VAL A 9 -6.45 15.05 -10.10
N THR A 10 -6.77 15.56 -11.29
CA THR A 10 -8.06 16.20 -11.60
C THR A 10 -9.18 15.20 -11.89
N GLU A 11 -8.88 14.02 -12.44
CA GLU A 11 -9.89 13.02 -12.84
C GLU A 11 -9.86 11.72 -11.99
N ALA A 12 -8.92 11.58 -11.05
CA ALA A 12 -8.79 10.38 -10.23
C ALA A 12 -10.07 10.10 -9.44
N PHE A 13 -10.60 11.11 -8.74
CA PHE A 13 -11.82 10.95 -7.95
C PHE A 13 -13.06 10.69 -8.82
N SER A 14 -13.20 11.41 -9.94
CA SER A 14 -14.34 11.26 -10.85
C SER A 14 -14.34 9.91 -11.57
N SER A 15 -13.18 9.40 -11.99
CA SER A 15 -13.05 8.06 -12.59
C SER A 15 -13.43 6.94 -11.62
N VAL A 16 -13.12 7.13 -10.33
CA VAL A 16 -13.46 6.21 -9.25
C VAL A 16 -14.96 6.24 -8.93
N GLN A 17 -15.61 7.40 -9.08
CA GLN A 17 -17.06 7.53 -8.96
C GLN A 17 -17.78 6.86 -10.15
N TYR A 18 -17.29 7.05 -11.37
CA TYR A 18 -17.81 6.39 -12.58
C TYR A 18 -17.81 4.85 -12.45
N ILE A 19 -16.74 4.27 -11.89
CA ILE A 19 -16.66 2.82 -11.61
C ILE A 19 -17.76 2.36 -10.62
N MET A 20 -18.17 3.22 -9.70
CA MET A 20 -19.20 2.88 -8.71
C MET A 20 -20.62 3.00 -9.25
N THR A 21 -20.87 3.99 -10.10
CA THR A 21 -22.24 4.37 -10.49
C THR A 21 -22.62 3.92 -11.89
N GLU A 22 -21.69 3.92 -12.85
CA GLU A 22 -22.00 3.74 -14.27
C GLU A 22 -21.41 2.46 -14.88
N ALA A 23 -20.30 1.96 -14.34
CA ALA A 23 -19.74 0.69 -14.81
C ALA A 23 -20.59 -0.50 -14.33
N ASN A 24 -21.01 -1.36 -15.26
CA ASN A 24 -21.73 -2.60 -14.96
C ASN A 24 -20.92 -3.48 -13.98
N PHE A 25 -21.52 -3.85 -12.84
CA PHE A 25 -20.88 -4.57 -11.73
C PHE A 25 -19.60 -3.91 -11.17
N GLY A 26 -19.32 -2.64 -11.48
CA GLY A 26 -18.12 -1.96 -11.00
C GLY A 26 -18.08 -1.79 -9.48
N TRP A 27 -19.24 -1.54 -8.87
CA TRP A 27 -19.42 -1.50 -7.41
C TRP A 27 -19.01 -2.82 -6.72
N LEU A 28 -19.35 -3.96 -7.33
CA LEU A 28 -19.03 -5.28 -6.80
C LEU A 28 -17.53 -5.52 -6.85
N ILE A 29 -16.91 -5.26 -7.99
CA ILE A 29 -15.46 -5.43 -8.19
C ILE A 29 -14.68 -4.54 -7.21
N ARG A 30 -15.13 -3.30 -6.98
CA ARG A 30 -14.49 -2.40 -5.99
C ARG A 30 -14.62 -2.91 -4.57
N SER A 31 -15.81 -3.37 -4.22
CA SER A 31 -16.08 -3.90 -2.88
C SER A 31 -15.24 -5.14 -2.63
N VAL A 32 -15.22 -6.09 -3.57
CA VAL A 32 -14.39 -7.29 -3.49
C VAL A 32 -12.91 -6.93 -3.41
N HIS A 33 -12.41 -5.98 -4.21
CA HIS A 33 -11.01 -5.57 -4.15
C HIS A 33 -10.62 -4.97 -2.79
N ARG A 34 -11.47 -4.10 -2.22
CA ARG A 34 -11.25 -3.52 -0.88
C ARG A 34 -11.29 -4.59 0.21
N TRP A 35 -12.29 -5.47 0.20
CA TRP A 35 -12.42 -6.56 1.17
C TRP A 35 -11.29 -7.59 1.05
N SER A 36 -10.87 -7.92 -0.18
CA SER A 36 -9.78 -8.86 -0.44
C SER A 36 -8.45 -8.33 0.06
N ALA A 37 -8.20 -7.02 -0.05
CA ALA A 37 -7.00 -6.40 0.50
C ALA A 37 -6.95 -6.55 2.04
N SER A 38 -8.06 -6.33 2.74
CA SER A 38 -8.15 -6.55 4.20
C SER A 38 -7.96 -8.03 4.58
N MET A 39 -8.57 -8.93 3.82
CA MET A 39 -8.43 -10.38 4.04
C MET A 39 -6.99 -10.87 3.78
N MET A 40 -6.28 -10.30 2.81
CA MET A 40 -4.87 -10.61 2.57
C MET A 40 -4.00 -10.31 3.79
N VAL A 41 -4.19 -9.15 4.42
CA VAL A 41 -3.46 -8.77 5.64
C VAL A 41 -3.84 -9.68 6.82
N LEU A 42 -5.12 -10.00 6.98
CA LEU A 42 -5.59 -10.92 8.01
C LEU A 42 -4.95 -12.31 7.85
N MET A 43 -4.96 -12.86 6.63
CA MET A 43 -4.37 -14.16 6.34
C MET A 43 -2.85 -14.17 6.52
N MET A 44 -2.17 -13.06 6.24
CA MET A 44 -0.74 -12.90 6.54
C MET A 44 -0.48 -13.05 8.04
N ILE A 45 -1.25 -12.35 8.89
CA ILE A 45 -1.09 -12.42 10.35
C ILE A 45 -1.34 -13.86 10.84
N LEU A 46 -2.41 -14.50 10.37
CA LEU A 46 -2.71 -15.89 10.71
C LEU A 46 -1.61 -16.86 10.21
N HIS A 47 -1.03 -16.61 9.04
CA HIS A 47 0.06 -17.41 8.50
C HIS A 47 1.32 -17.32 9.37
N VAL A 48 1.71 -16.10 9.77
CA VAL A 48 2.85 -15.87 10.68
C VAL A 48 2.61 -16.55 12.04
N PHE A 49 1.39 -16.41 12.58
CA PHE A 49 1.00 -17.06 13.82
C PHE A 49 1.08 -18.59 13.73
N ARG A 50 0.59 -19.19 12.64
CA ARG A 50 0.66 -20.64 12.39
C ARG A 50 2.11 -21.13 12.29
N VAL A 51 2.97 -20.40 11.57
CA VAL A 51 4.40 -20.76 11.44
C VAL A 51 5.11 -20.71 12.80
N TYR A 52 4.71 -19.77 13.67
CA TYR A 52 5.20 -19.67 15.05
C TYR A 52 4.77 -20.83 15.93
N LEU A 53 3.47 -21.12 15.97
CA LEU A 53 2.95 -22.22 16.80
C LEU A 53 3.44 -23.59 16.35
N THR A 54 3.52 -23.85 15.03
CA THR A 54 3.97 -25.14 14.49
C THR A 54 5.48 -25.35 14.57
N GLY A 55 6.24 -24.38 15.09
CA GLY A 55 7.69 -24.48 15.23
C GLY A 55 8.42 -24.60 13.90
N GLY A 56 7.83 -24.13 12.79
CA GLY A 56 8.42 -24.17 11.44
C GLY A 56 9.78 -23.47 11.36
N PHE A 57 10.05 -22.56 12.30
CA PHE A 57 11.34 -21.91 12.54
C PHE A 57 12.51 -22.85 12.87
N ARG A 58 12.26 -24.11 13.24
CA ARG A 58 13.32 -25.09 13.56
C ARG A 58 13.82 -25.87 12.33
N LYS A 59 12.99 -25.99 11.27
CA LYS A 59 13.26 -26.87 10.14
C LYS A 59 13.96 -26.18 8.97
N THR A 60 13.80 -24.86 8.85
CA THR A 60 14.45 -24.02 7.84
C THR A 60 15.50 -23.14 8.52
N PRO A 61 16.63 -22.80 7.87
CA PRO A 61 17.56 -21.81 8.41
C PRO A 61 16.80 -20.54 8.80
N ARG A 62 16.94 -20.11 10.07
CA ARG A 62 16.20 -18.96 10.65
C ARG A 62 16.26 -17.70 9.77
N ILE A 63 17.38 -17.52 9.06
CA ILE A 63 17.66 -16.39 8.17
C ILE A 63 16.69 -16.36 6.97
N ASN A 64 16.40 -17.52 6.35
CA ASN A 64 15.53 -17.61 5.17
C ASN A 64 14.07 -17.35 5.54
N LEU A 65 13.64 -17.81 6.71
CA LEU A 65 12.28 -17.59 7.19
C LEU A 65 12.06 -16.15 7.66
N GLY A 66 13.04 -15.58 8.37
CA GLY A 66 13.02 -14.16 8.73
C GLY A 66 12.98 -13.26 7.51
N LEU A 67 13.82 -13.52 6.51
CA LEU A 67 13.85 -12.76 5.26
C LEU A 67 12.53 -12.88 4.48
N GLN A 68 11.96 -14.08 4.40
CA GLN A 68 10.68 -14.30 3.72
C GLN A 68 9.54 -13.55 4.39
N VAL A 69 9.41 -13.65 5.72
CA VAL A 69 8.36 -12.94 6.48
C VAL A 69 8.52 -11.44 6.35
N TRP A 70 9.76 -10.94 6.50
CA TRP A 70 10.04 -9.50 6.38
C TRP A 70 9.72 -8.98 4.98
N PHE A 71 10.17 -9.66 3.94
CA PHE A 71 9.91 -9.28 2.55
C PHE A 71 8.42 -9.26 2.22
N LEU A 72 7.67 -10.30 2.62
CA LEU A 72 6.23 -10.38 2.39
C LEU A 72 5.45 -9.32 3.19
N ALA A 73 5.86 -9.04 4.42
CA ALA A 73 5.23 -8.02 5.26
C ALA A 73 5.45 -6.62 4.69
N VAL A 74 6.68 -6.27 4.30
CA VAL A 74 7.01 -4.97 3.71
C VAL A 74 6.26 -4.79 2.39
N LEU A 75 6.30 -5.78 1.49
CA LEU A 75 5.57 -5.69 0.22
C LEU A 75 4.08 -5.47 0.43
N THR A 76 3.45 -6.23 1.32
CA THR A 76 2.01 -6.12 1.57
C THR A 76 1.64 -4.77 2.18
N ALA A 77 2.47 -4.24 3.08
CA ALA A 77 2.30 -2.90 3.62
C ALA A 77 2.45 -1.82 2.52
N SER A 78 3.45 -1.93 1.65
CA SER A 78 3.64 -1.02 0.51
C SER A 78 2.46 -1.05 -0.47
N PHE A 79 1.92 -2.23 -0.79
CA PHE A 79 0.71 -2.35 -1.61
C PHE A 79 -0.52 -1.71 -0.94
N GLY A 80 -0.64 -1.83 0.38
CA GLY A 80 -1.72 -1.18 1.14
C GLY A 80 -1.64 0.34 1.10
N VAL A 81 -0.46 0.91 1.37
CA VAL A 81 -0.23 2.37 1.35
C VAL A 81 -0.44 2.94 -0.06
N THR A 82 0.14 2.31 -1.08
CA THR A 82 0.00 2.77 -2.47
C THR A 82 -1.43 2.60 -2.99
N GLY A 83 -2.14 1.52 -2.63
CA GLY A 83 -3.53 1.32 -3.02
C GLY A 83 -4.51 2.31 -2.36
N TYR A 84 -4.20 2.78 -1.15
CA TYR A 84 -5.04 3.72 -0.41
C TYR A 84 -5.00 5.15 -0.97
N SER A 85 -3.93 5.51 -1.68
CA SER A 85 -3.76 6.85 -2.25
C SER A 85 -4.50 7.06 -3.58
N LEU A 86 -4.78 5.98 -4.32
CA LEU A 86 -5.37 6.05 -5.67
C LEU A 86 -6.75 6.74 -5.76
N PRO A 87 -7.68 6.60 -4.80
CA PRO A 87 -8.97 7.29 -4.88
C PRO A 87 -8.91 8.81 -4.76
N TRP A 88 -7.77 9.36 -4.32
CA TRP A 88 -7.53 10.79 -4.11
C TRP A 88 -8.63 11.50 -3.30
N ASP A 89 -9.15 10.81 -2.28
CA ASP A 89 -10.06 11.39 -1.29
C ASP A 89 -9.27 12.09 -0.18
N GLN A 90 -9.95 12.94 0.61
CA GLN A 90 -9.26 13.67 1.69
C GLN A 90 -8.52 12.75 2.66
N ILE A 91 -9.10 11.59 2.98
CA ILE A 91 -8.50 10.65 3.94
C ILE A 91 -7.26 9.99 3.33
N GLY A 92 -7.33 9.57 2.05
CA GLY A 92 -6.18 9.07 1.29
C GLY A 92 -5.04 10.09 1.19
N TYR A 93 -5.36 11.34 0.83
CA TYR A 93 -4.39 12.42 0.71
C TYR A 93 -3.63 12.68 2.02
N TRP A 94 -4.35 12.88 3.13
CA TRP A 94 -3.72 13.17 4.42
C TRP A 94 -2.95 11.98 4.98
N ALA A 95 -3.44 10.76 4.76
CA ALA A 95 -2.74 9.55 5.18
C ALA A 95 -1.39 9.41 4.49
N VAL A 96 -1.33 9.63 3.17
CA VAL A 96 -0.07 9.56 2.41
C VAL A 96 0.89 10.63 2.86
N LYS A 97 0.42 11.88 3.02
CA LYS A 97 1.26 12.99 3.49
C LYS A 97 1.93 12.71 4.83
N ILE A 98 1.21 12.09 5.76
CA ILE A 98 1.77 11.71 7.07
C ILE A 98 2.79 10.59 6.89
N VAL A 99 2.47 9.54 6.13
CA VAL A 99 3.36 8.38 5.92
C VAL A 99 4.66 8.79 5.23
N THR A 100 4.60 9.68 4.23
CA THR A 100 5.78 10.19 3.53
C THR A 100 6.62 11.15 4.37
N GLY A 101 6.04 11.78 5.41
CA GLY A 101 6.75 12.64 6.34
C GLY A 101 7.47 11.90 7.49
N VAL A 102 7.17 10.62 7.72
CA VAL A 102 7.83 9.81 8.78
C VAL A 102 9.35 9.74 8.66
N PRO A 103 9.95 9.56 7.46
CA PRO A 103 11.41 9.48 7.31
C PRO A 103 12.16 10.76 7.69
N GLU A 104 11.50 11.93 7.68
CA GLU A 104 12.11 13.21 8.06
C GLU A 104 12.43 13.29 9.56
N ALA A 105 11.76 12.49 10.38
CA ALA A 105 12.01 12.42 11.82
C ALA A 105 13.27 11.60 12.19
N ILE A 106 13.95 10.99 11.21
CA ILE A 106 15.09 10.09 11.42
C ILE A 106 16.42 10.84 11.18
N PRO A 107 17.42 10.76 12.09
CA PRO A 107 18.68 11.49 11.94
C PRO A 107 19.48 11.13 10.67
N PHE A 108 20.22 12.11 10.15
CA PHE A 108 20.79 12.23 8.80
C PHE A 108 21.44 10.98 8.14
N THR A 109 22.01 10.04 8.89
CA THR A 109 22.68 8.85 8.31
C THR A 109 21.72 7.91 7.56
N TYR A 110 20.43 7.91 7.91
CA TYR A 110 19.39 7.07 7.28
C TYR A 110 18.52 7.85 6.29
N PHE A 111 18.55 9.19 6.38
CA PHE A 111 17.80 10.13 5.55
C PHE A 111 18.22 10.10 4.07
N CYS A 112 19.51 9.94 3.79
CA CYS A 112 20.06 10.05 2.43
C CYS A 112 19.62 8.89 1.49
N VAL A 113 19.37 7.69 2.04
CA VAL A 113 18.93 6.50 1.28
C VAL A 113 17.43 6.55 0.98
N ALA A 114 16.61 7.06 1.92
CA ALA A 114 15.16 7.18 1.75
C ALA A 114 14.76 8.41 0.92
N SER A 115 15.48 9.53 1.04
CA SER A 115 15.15 10.79 0.36
C SER A 115 15.38 10.74 -1.16
N SER A 116 16.46 10.11 -1.64
CA SER A 116 16.80 10.16 -3.08
C SER A 116 15.81 9.46 -4.01
N TYR A 117 15.11 8.42 -3.53
CA TYR A 117 14.11 7.70 -4.33
C TYR A 117 12.65 8.13 -4.04
N CYS A 118 12.38 8.77 -2.90
CA CYS A 118 11.03 9.15 -2.46
C CYS A 118 10.68 10.63 -2.76
N CYS A 119 11.62 11.57 -2.60
CA CYS A 119 11.37 13.00 -2.87
C CYS A 119 11.02 13.28 -4.34
N ILE A 120 11.71 12.63 -5.29
CA ILE A 120 11.50 12.88 -6.73
C ILE A 120 10.07 12.49 -7.16
N TYR A 121 9.48 11.46 -6.56
CA TYR A 121 8.16 10.95 -6.98
C TYR A 121 7.00 11.66 -6.27
N VAL A 122 7.20 12.19 -5.07
CA VAL A 122 6.14 12.86 -4.29
C VAL A 122 6.09 14.35 -4.63
N ASP A 123 7.23 15.05 -4.73
CA ASP A 123 7.23 16.47 -5.09
C ASP A 123 6.71 16.70 -6.53
N ALA A 124 6.99 15.78 -7.46
CA ALA A 124 6.49 15.86 -8.83
C ALA A 124 4.99 15.53 -8.99
N LEU A 125 4.34 14.92 -7.99
CA LEU A 125 2.91 14.54 -8.03
C LEU A 125 2.02 15.48 -7.22
N PHE A 126 2.59 16.21 -6.25
CA PHE A 126 1.85 17.04 -5.31
C PHE A 126 2.10 18.56 -5.48
N ASN A 127 3.03 18.98 -6.33
CA ASN A 127 3.37 20.39 -6.57
C ASN A 127 2.80 20.97 -7.88
N ASP A 128 2.00 20.19 -8.62
CA ASP A 128 1.23 20.66 -9.79
C ASP A 128 -0.23 21.06 -9.42
N THR A 129 -0.42 21.63 -8.23
CA THR A 129 -1.62 22.40 -7.84
C THR A 129 -1.22 23.69 -7.16
#